data_AF-A0A0J6G7D7-F1
#
_entry.id   AF-A0A0J6G7D7-F1
#
_cell.length_a   1.000
_cell.length_b   1.000
_cell.length_c   1.000
_cell.angle_alpha   90.00
_cell.angle_beta   90.00
_cell.angle_gamma   90.00
#
_symmetry.space_group_name_H-M   'P 1'
#
loop_
_entity.id
_entity.type
_entity.pdbx_description
1 polymer ?
#
loop_
_entity_poly.entity_id
_entity_poly.type
_entity_poly.pdbx_seq_one_letter_code
_entity_poly.pdbx_strand_id
1 'polypeptide(L)' 'MPNPHLAPVESSAYRWAVHCCSYKLDLSHKPDQAVALFEHESAAHTFGRLMWPTTYEVVDRQPPQEGDR' A
#
# COMPACT_ATOMS: atom_id res chain seq x y z
N MET A 1 -13.25 12.08 21.62
CA MET A 1 -12.29 11.30 22.44
C MET A 1 -11.83 10.10 21.61
N PRO A 2 -10.54 9.74 21.60
CA PRO A 2 -10.07 8.52 20.97
C PRO A 2 -10.72 7.29 21.65
N ASN A 3 -10.96 6.22 20.89
CA ASN A 3 -11.48 4.98 21.46
C ASN A 3 -10.38 4.29 22.28
N PRO A 4 -10.56 4.03 23.59
CA PRO A 4 -9.53 3.46 24.46
C PRO A 4 -9.15 2.02 24.11
N HIS A 5 -9.93 1.33 23.27
CA HIS A 5 -9.63 -0.02 22.80
C HIS A 5 -8.79 -0.06 21.51
N LEU A 6 -8.44 1.09 20.94
CA LEU A 6 -7.63 1.19 19.73
C LEU A 6 -6.24 1.70 20.06
N ALA A 7 -5.21 1.04 19.52
CA ALA A 7 -3.86 1.56 19.56
C ALA A 7 -3.75 2.86 18.72
N PRO A 8 -2.87 3.80 19.10
CA PRO A 8 -2.51 4.92 18.24
C PRO A 8 -1.99 4.45 16.87
N VAL A 9 -2.31 5.19 15.82
CA VAL A 9 -1.88 4.87 14.45
C VAL A 9 -0.53 5.53 14.20
N GLU A 10 0.54 4.73 14.19
CA GLU A 10 1.88 5.19 13.85
C GLU A 10 2.11 5.07 12.34
N SER A 11 2.11 6.19 11.62
CA SER A 11 2.18 6.21 10.14
C SER A 11 3.42 5.52 9.55
N SER A 12 4.52 5.49 10.31
CA SER A 12 5.79 4.85 9.97
C SER A 12 5.75 3.32 10.08
N ALA A 13 4.80 2.75 10.82
CA ALA A 13 4.64 1.30 10.93
C ALA A 13 4.12 0.67 9.63
N TYR A 14 3.42 1.45 8.79
CA TYR A 14 2.80 0.95 7.57
C TYR A 14 3.73 1.07 6.36
N ARG A 15 4.69 0.14 6.26
CA ARG A 15 5.71 0.12 5.21
C ARG A 15 5.16 -0.07 3.80
N TRP A 16 4.08 -0.81 3.62
CA TRP A 16 3.62 -1.24 2.30
C TRP A 16 2.39 -0.47 1.85
N ALA A 17 2.44 0.10 0.65
CA ALA A 17 1.30 0.74 0.00
C ALA A 17 0.70 -0.15 -1.08
N VAL A 18 -0.63 -0.24 -1.14
CA VAL A 18 -1.33 -0.88 -2.25
C VAL A 18 -1.84 0.20 -3.20
N HIS A 19 -1.61 0.00 -4.50
CA HIS A 19 -2.15 0.81 -5.59
C HIS A 19 -3.06 -0.06 -6.46
N CYS A 20 -4.17 0.48 -6.96
CA CYS A 20 -5.10 -0.28 -7.81
C CYS A 20 -4.62 -0.41 -9.27
N CYS A 21 -3.73 0.50 -9.70
CA CYS A 21 -3.21 0.64 -11.06
C CYS A 21 -4.31 0.62 -12.13
N SER A 22 -5.36 1.44 -11.92
CA SER A 22 -6.48 1.59 -12.84
C SER A 22 -6.06 2.01 -14.25
N TYR A 23 -4.89 2.67 -14.35
CA TYR A 23 -4.24 3.00 -15.61
C TYR A 23 -3.95 1.77 -16.50
N LYS A 24 -3.75 0.57 -15.91
CA LYS A 24 -3.53 -0.68 -16.68
C LYS A 24 -4.76 -1.10 -17.50
N LEU A 25 -5.93 -0.54 -17.20
CA LEU A 25 -7.19 -0.77 -17.89
C LEU A 25 -7.64 0.47 -18.69
N ASP A 26 -6.75 1.45 -18.87
CA ASP A 26 -7.06 2.75 -19.49
C ASP A 26 -8.20 3.53 -18.79
N LEU A 27 -8.44 3.25 -17.50
CA LEU A 27 -9.51 3.90 -16.71
C LEU A 27 -9.06 5.22 -16.05
N SER A 28 -7.75 5.47 -15.99
CA SER A 28 -7.17 6.68 -15.44
C SER A 28 -5.86 7.00 -16.16
N HIS A 29 -5.53 8.30 -16.23
CA HIS A 29 -4.29 8.79 -16.81
C HIS A 29 -3.40 9.52 -15.78
N LYS A 30 -3.84 9.59 -14.53
CA LYS A 30 -3.07 10.19 -13.43
C LYS A 30 -2.36 9.10 -12.62
N PRO A 31 -1.21 9.40 -11.99
CA PRO A 31 -0.59 8.48 -11.05
C PRO A 31 -1.60 8.05 -9.97
N ASP A 32 -1.76 6.76 -9.77
CA ASP A 32 -2.67 6.22 -8.77
C ASP A 32 -2.11 6.46 -7.36
N GLN A 33 -2.93 7.02 -6.48
CA GLN A 33 -2.59 7.16 -5.06
C GLN A 33 -2.74 5.82 -4.34
N ALA A 34 -2.02 5.66 -3.23
CA ALA A 34 -2.17 4.48 -2.39
C ALA A 34 -3.60 4.42 -1.85
N VAL A 35 -4.26 3.28 -2.04
CA VAL A 35 -5.64 3.05 -1.58
C VAL A 35 -5.66 2.45 -0.17
N ALA A 36 -4.58 1.80 0.25
CA ALA A 36 -4.43 1.20 1.57
C ALA A 36 -2.94 1.08 1.95
N LEU A 37 -2.68 1.09 3.26
CA LEU A 37 -1.35 0.96 3.85
C LEU A 37 -1.33 -0.25 4.79
N PHE A 38 -0.24 -1.01 4.78
CA PHE A 38 -0.07 -2.23 5.57
C PHE A 38 1.31 -2.29 6.22
N GLU A 39 1.36 -2.88 7.41
CA GLU A 39 2.61 -3.21 8.09
C GLU A 39 3.34 -4.38 7.41
N HIS A 40 2.58 -5.36 6.90
CA HIS A 40 3.12 -6.57 6.28
C HIS A 40 2.81 -6.67 4.79
N GLU A 41 3.82 -7.04 4.01
CA GLU A 41 3.75 -7.21 2.56
C GLU A 41 2.70 -8.25 2.15
N SER A 42 2.66 -9.39 2.86
CA SER A 42 1.74 -10.49 2.58
C SER A 42 0.26 -10.09 2.75
N ALA A 43 -0.02 -9.23 3.73
CA ALA A 43 -1.35 -8.67 3.95
C ALA A 43 -1.73 -7.71 2.82
N ALA A 44 -0.79 -6.85 2.40
CA ALA A 44 -0.96 -5.94 1.27
C ALA A 44 -1.28 -6.71 -0.03
N HIS A 45 -0.53 -7.78 -0.33
CA HIS A 45 -0.79 -8.63 -1.49
C HIS A 45 -2.12 -9.36 -1.41
N THR A 46 -2.46 -9.89 -0.24
CA THR A 46 -3.74 -10.58 -0.06
C THR A 46 -4.91 -9.64 -0.30
N PHE A 47 -4.86 -8.42 0.27
CA PHE A 47 -5.86 -7.39 0.04
C PHE A 47 -5.93 -6.98 -1.44
N GLY A 48 -4.79 -6.65 -2.04
CA GLY A 48 -4.72 -6.21 -3.44
C GLY A 48 -5.27 -7.27 -4.40
N ARG A 49 -4.91 -8.54 -4.21
CA ARG A 49 -5.41 -9.65 -5.03
C ARG A 49 -6.92 -9.88 -4.89
N LEU A 50 -7.48 -9.67 -3.69
CA LEU A 50 -8.94 -9.79 -3.48
C LEU A 50 -9.70 -8.66 -4.18
N MET A 51 -9.16 -7.45 -4.17
CA MET A 51 -9.82 -6.27 -4.74
C MET A 51 -9.61 -6.13 -6.25
N TRP A 52 -8.40 -6.39 -6.73
CA TRP A 52 -7.98 -6.23 -8.13
C TRP A 52 -7.08 -7.40 -8.55
N PRO A 53 -7.65 -8.55 -8.92
CA PRO A 53 -6.88 -9.78 -9.13
C PRO A 53 -5.67 -9.68 -10.06
N THR A 54 -5.70 -8.76 -11.04
CA THR A 54 -4.69 -8.64 -12.08
C THR A 54 -4.02 -7.28 -12.18
N THR A 55 -4.55 -6.23 -11.54
CA THR A 55 -4.09 -4.86 -11.80
C THR A 55 -3.35 -4.23 -10.64
N TYR A 56 -3.49 -4.68 -9.40
CA TYR A 56 -2.82 -4.02 -8.26
C TYR A 56 -1.28 -4.08 -8.29
N GLU A 57 -0.67 -3.16 -7.54
CA GLU A 57 0.74 -3.18 -7.16
C GLU A 57 0.91 -2.94 -5.66
N VAL A 58 1.97 -3.52 -5.09
CA VAL A 58 2.39 -3.29 -3.71
C VAL A 58 3.76 -2.64 -3.75
N VAL A 59 3.89 -1.49 -3.09
CA VAL A 59 5.11 -0.67 -3.09
C VAL A 59 5.67 -0.57 -1.68
N ASP A 60 6.96 -0.84 -1.54
CA ASP A 60 7.70 -0.53 -0.33
C ASP A 60 7.90 0.98 -0.18
N ARG A 61 7.47 1.55 0.94
CA ARG A 61 7.60 2.98 1.24
C ARG A 61 8.86 3.31 2.04
N GLN A 62 9.67 2.32 2.44
CA GLN A 62 10.95 2.62 3.07
C GLN A 62 11.90 3.25 2.05
N PRO A 63 12.67 4.28 2.46
CA PRO A 63 13.69 4.83 1.59
C PRO A 63 14.68 3.73 1.20
N PRO A 64 15.16 3.71 -0.06
CA PRO A 64 16.22 2.79 -0.45
C PRO A 64 17.40 2.96 0.50
N GLN A 65 17.89 1.85 1.06
CA GLN A 65 19.09 1.87 1.88
C GLN A 65 20.26 2.23 0.96
N GLU A 66 20.75 3.47 1.06
CA GLU A 66 21.91 3.94 0.32
C GLU A 66 23.17 3.27 0.89
N GLY A 67 23.45 2.05 0.43
CA GLY A 67 24.52 1.24 1.03
C GLY A 67 24.78 -0.15 0.47
N ASP A 68 24.39 -0.46 -0.76
CA ASP A 68 24.91 -1.65 -1.46
C ASP A 68 25.11 -1.32 -2.94
N ARG A 69 26.34 -0.96 -3.30
CA ARG A 69 26.81 -0.75 -4.66
C ARG A 69 28.12 -1.49 -4.87
#